data_AF-U4TRB3-F1
#
_entry.id   AF-U4TRB3-F1
#
_cell.length_a   1.000
_cell.length_b   1.000
_cell.length_c   1.000
_cell.angle_alpha   90.00
_cell.angle_beta   90.00
_cell.angle_gamma   90.00
#
_symmetry.space_group_name_H-M   'P 1'
#
loop_
_entity.id
_entity.type
_entity.pdbx_description
1 polymer ?
#
loop_
_entity_poly.entity_id
_entity_poly.type
_entity_poly.pdbx_seq_one_letter_code
_entity_poly.pdbx_strand_id
1 'polypeptide(L)' 'MYTVVLSTNKGEHKVEDVTQVVVTTTTVTEKKPVPEFQSVEHAKRFIFFDDTSLLYGIDASKVNDVQYFKQDAAK' A
#
# COMPACT_ATOMS: atom_id res chain seq x y z
N MET A 1 -4.95 5.93 10.95
CA MET A 1 -4.78 5.30 9.63
C MET A 1 -3.61 5.97 8.91
N TYR A 2 -3.33 5.60 7.66
CA TYR A 2 -2.32 6.24 6.82
C TYR A 2 -2.91 6.69 5.49
N THR A 3 -2.43 7.82 5.00
CA THR A 3 -2.52 8.15 3.57
C THR A 3 -1.30 7.57 2.87
N VAL A 4 -1.51 6.78 1.83
CA VAL A 4 -0.45 6.27 0.94
C VAL A 4 -0.53 6.98 -0.41
N VAL A 5 0.58 7.53 -0.88
CA VAL A 5 0.71 8.10 -2.22
C VAL A 5 1.61 7.19 -3.05
N LEU A 6 1.08 6.71 -4.17
CA LEU A 6 1.77 5.83 -5.11
C LEU A 6 2.07 6.60 -6.39
N SER A 7 3.33 6.81 -6.67
CA SER A 7 3.77 7.44 -7.92
C SER A 7 3.97 6.37 -8.98
N THR A 8 3.30 6.51 -10.12
CA THR A 8 3.40 5.59 -11.26
C THR A 8 3.77 6.34 -12.53
N ASN A 9 4.09 5.63 -13.60
CA ASN A 9 4.30 6.23 -14.93
C ASN A 9 3.04 6.92 -15.49
N LYS A 10 1.87 6.70 -14.90
CA LYS A 10 0.60 7.31 -15.31
C LYS A 10 0.16 8.46 -14.40
N GLY A 11 0.97 8.80 -13.40
CA GLY A 11 0.66 9.80 -12.38
C GLY A 11 0.57 9.22 -10.97
N GLU A 12 0.15 10.06 -10.04
CA GLU A 12 0.04 9.73 -8.62
C GLU A 12 -1.35 9.18 -8.27
N HIS A 13 -1.37 8.18 -7.39
CA HIS A 13 -2.58 7.63 -6.79
C HIS A 13 -2.53 7.80 -5.29
N LYS A 14 -3.47 8.59 -4.75
CA LYS A 14 -3.64 8.76 -3.30
C LYS A 14 -4.67 7.76 -2.78
N VAL A 15 -4.28 6.98 -1.78
CA VAL A 15 -5.13 6.03 -1.06
C VAL A 15 -5.20 6.46 0.39
N GLU A 16 -6.39 6.84 0.85
CA GLU A 16 -6.61 7.36 2.20
C GLU A 16 -7.09 6.25 3.14
N ASP A 17 -6.97 6.49 4.44
CA ASP A 17 -7.49 5.62 5.51
C ASP A 17 -6.95 4.18 5.51
N VAL A 18 -5.76 3.97 4.93
CA VAL A 18 -5.10 2.67 4.89
C VAL A 18 -4.68 2.26 6.30
N THR A 19 -5.14 1.09 6.76
CA THR A 19 -4.70 0.48 8.02
C THR A 19 -3.70 -0.64 7.81
N GLN A 20 -3.76 -1.32 6.67
CA GLN A 20 -2.90 -2.45 6.35
C GLN A 20 -2.68 -2.61 4.84
N VAL A 21 -1.59 -3.28 4.50
CA VAL A 21 -1.27 -3.63 3.12
C VAL A 21 -1.04 -5.14 3.03
N VAL A 22 -1.72 -5.80 2.11
CA VAL A 22 -1.42 -7.17 1.71
C VAL A 22 -0.49 -7.13 0.52
N VAL A 23 0.66 -7.78 0.66
CA VAL A 23 1.66 -7.91 -0.39
C VAL A 23 1.63 -9.35 -0.90
N THR A 24 1.39 -9.52 -2.19
CA THR A 24 1.47 -10.82 -2.85
C THR A 24 2.80 -10.93 -3.57
N THR A 25 3.54 -12.01 -3.32
CA THR A 25 4.74 -12.40 -4.06
C THR A 25 4.40 -13.59 -4.97
N THR A 26 5.42 -14.17 -5.63
CA THR A 26 5.22 -15.37 -6.46
C THR A 26 4.79 -16.59 -5.63
N THR A 27 5.20 -16.68 -4.37
CA THR A 27 5.06 -17.89 -3.54
C THR A 27 4.20 -17.69 -2.31
N VAL A 28 4.07 -16.45 -1.82
CA VAL A 28 3.37 -16.16 -0.57
C VAL A 28 2.52 -14.89 -0.67
N THR A 29 1.54 -14.79 0.22
CA THR A 29 0.78 -13.56 0.45
C THR A 29 0.94 -13.18 1.92
N GLU A 30 1.43 -11.97 2.16
CA GLU A 30 1.76 -11.48 3.51
C GLU A 30 1.01 -10.20 3.80
N LYS A 31 0.46 -10.11 5.01
CA LYS A 31 -0.07 -8.86 5.55
C LYS A 31 1.06 -8.11 6.25
N LYS A 32 1.26 -6.84 5.89
CA LYS A 32 2.24 -5.94 6.49
C LYS A 32 1.57 -4.64 6.96
N PRO A 33 2.09 -4.01 8.03
CA PRO A 33 1.70 -2.64 8.35
C PRO A 33 2.21 -1.67 7.27
N VAL A 34 1.54 -0.51 7.14
CA VAL A 34 1.83 0.48 6.08
C VAL A 34 3.30 0.95 6.04
N PRO A 35 4.02 1.15 7.16
CA PRO A 35 5.41 1.55 7.10
C PRO A 35 6.38 0.46 6.58
N GLU A 36 5.97 -0.81 6.55
CA GLU A 36 6.88 -1.95 6.35
C GLU A 36 6.63 -2.73 5.05
N PHE A 37 5.52 -2.46 4.33
CA PHE A 37 5.16 -3.30 3.18
C PHE A 37 6.17 -3.21 2.02
N GLN A 38 6.93 -2.12 1.92
CA GLN A 38 7.99 -1.94 0.92
C GLN A 38 9.22 -2.82 1.18
N SER A 39 9.37 -3.34 2.40
CA SER A 39 10.47 -4.26 2.76
C SER A 39 10.26 -5.68 2.24
N VAL A 40 9.11 -5.99 1.64
CA VAL A 40 8.82 -7.31 1.08
C VAL A 40 9.51 -7.46 -0.28
N GLU A 41 10.54 -8.31 -0.33
CA GLU A 41 11.24 -8.63 -1.55
C GLU A 41 10.34 -9.32 -2.58
N HIS A 42 10.60 -9.06 -3.87
CA HIS A 42 9.87 -9.67 -4.99
C HIS A 42 8.34 -9.48 -4.95
N ALA A 43 7.87 -8.38 -4.36
CA ALA A 43 6.48 -8.00 -4.38
C ALA A 43 5.93 -7.95 -5.83
N LYS A 44 4.78 -8.58 -6.05
CA LYS A 44 4.03 -8.56 -7.31
C LYS A 44 2.86 -7.61 -7.25
N ARG A 45 2.15 -7.56 -6.12
CA ARG A 45 1.00 -6.68 -5.91
C ARG A 45 0.99 -6.10 -4.51
N PHE A 46 0.55 -4.84 -4.44
CA PHE A 46 0.18 -4.19 -3.19
C PHE A 46 -1.33 -4.00 -3.18
N ILE A 47 -1.96 -4.42 -2.08
CA ILE A 47 -3.41 -4.34 -1.89
C ILE A 47 -3.66 -3.62 -0.56
N PHE A 48 -4.28 -2.46 -0.62
CA PHE A 48 -4.49 -1.55 0.50
C PHE A 48 -5.89 -1.73 1.06
N PHE A 49 -5.99 -1.78 2.39
CA PHE A 49 -7.27 -1.96 3.09
C PHE A 49 -7.46 -0.92 4.20
N ASP A 50 -8.73 -0.57 4.43
CA ASP A 50 -9.22 -0.01 5.69
C ASP A 50 -9.92 -1.13 6.46
N ASP A 51 -9.21 -1.68 7.44
CA ASP A 51 -9.59 -2.88 8.17
C ASP A 51 -9.92 -4.02 7.19
N THR A 52 -11.16 -4.48 7.09
CA THR A 52 -11.56 -5.54 6.15
C THR A 52 -11.96 -5.05 4.76
N SER A 53 -12.08 -3.73 4.57
CA SER A 53 -12.54 -3.12 3.32
C SER A 53 -11.38 -2.90 2.35
N LEU A 54 -11.51 -3.44 1.14
CA LEU A 54 -10.55 -3.22 0.05
C LEU A 54 -10.65 -1.77 -0.45
N LEU A 55 -9.54 -1.03 -0.39
CA LEU A 55 -9.45 0.35 -0.88
C LEU A 55 -8.90 0.40 -2.30
N TYR A 56 -7.76 -0.25 -2.53
CA TYR A 56 -7.04 -0.16 -3.79
C TYR A 56 -6.09 -1.34 -4.00
N GLY A 57 -5.81 -1.68 -5.25
CA GLY A 57 -4.85 -2.72 -5.62
C GLY A 57 -4.03 -2.32 -6.84
N ILE A 58 -2.73 -2.58 -6.80
CA ILE A 58 -1.80 -2.23 -7.87
C ILE A 58 -0.72 -3.30 -8.05
N ASP A 59 -0.26 -3.49 -9.29
CA ASP A 59 0.93 -4.28 -9.55
C ASP A 59 2.17 -3.50 -9.06
N ALA A 60 2.98 -4.11 -8.21
CA ALA A 60 4.15 -3.47 -7.60
C ALA A 60 5.16 -2.98 -8.66
N SER A 61 5.23 -3.65 -9.81
CA SER A 61 6.10 -3.24 -10.93
C SER A 61 5.67 -1.94 -11.63
N LYS A 62 4.47 -1.43 -11.35
CA LYS A 62 3.98 -0.14 -11.88
C LYS A 62 4.23 1.02 -10.92
N VAL A 63 4.70 0.74 -9.71
CA VAL A 63 4.96 1.73 -8.66
C VAL A 63 6.43 2.13 -8.74
N ASN A 64 6.68 3.41 -8.92
CA ASN A 64 8.01 4.00 -9.02
C ASN A 64 8.48 4.52 -7.65
N ASP A 65 7.57 5.10 -6.88
CA ASP A 65 7.84 5.67 -5.56
C ASP A 65 6.60 5.51 -4.67
N VAL A 66 6.83 5.44 -3.36
CA VAL A 66 5.78 5.30 -2.35
C VAL A 66 6.08 6.25 -1.20
N GLN A 67 5.09 7.07 -0.87
CA GLN A 67 5.09 7.89 0.32
C GLN A 67 3.92 7.49 1.21
N TYR A 68 4.10 7.59 2.52
CA TYR A 68 3.01 7.38 3.46
C TYR A 68 3.07 8.41 4.58
N PHE A 69 1.88 8.86 4.99
CA PHE A 69 1.70 9.86 6.03
C PHE A 69 0.77 9.27 7.07
N LYS A 70 1.22 9.27 8.33
CA LYS A 70 0.34 8.88 9.43
C LYS A 70 -0.74 9.95 9.54
N GLN A 71 -2.00 9.55 9.36
CA GLN A 71 -3.12 10.42 9.69
C GLN A 71 -3.24 10.38 11.21
N ASP A 72 -2.89 11.48 11.86
CA ASP A 72 -3.29 11.68 13.25
C ASP A 72 -4.82 11.70 13.28
N ALA A 73 -5.40 11.01 14.27
CA ALA A 73 -6.83 11.07 14.48
C ALA A 73 -7.18 12.54 14.77
N ALA A 74 -7.76 13.23 13.79
CA ALA A 74 -8.45 14.48 14.05
C ALA A 74 -9.52 14.14 15.10
N LYS A 75 -9.27 14.62 16.31
CA LYS A 75 -10.06 14.36 17.50
C LYS A 75 -11.36 15.15 17.45
#